data_AF-A0A9D6FIL4-F1
#
_entry.id   AF-A0A9D6FIL4-F1
#
_cell.length_a   1.000
_cell.length_b   1.000
_cell.length_c   1.000
_cell.angle_alpha   90.00
_cell.angle_beta   90.00
_cell.angle_gamma   90.00
#
_symmetry.space_group_name_H-M   'P 1'
#
loop_
_entity.id
_entity.type
_entity.pdbx_description
1 polymer ?
#
loop_
_entity_poly.entity_id
_entity_poly.type
_entity_poly.pdbx_seq_one_letter_code
_entity_poly.pdbx_strand_id
1 'polypeptide(L)' 'MKNITLSIDDRVLTEVRRYAAAHDSTLNGLVRDFLTRLAESQNRARTARRRIRALSNRSEARCGRITWNRDALHER' A
#
# COMPACT_ATOMS: atom_id res chain seq x y z
N MET A 1 -5.27 3.18 -21.60
CA MET A 1 -5.86 3.60 -20.30
C MET A 1 -7.36 3.41 -20.37
N LYS A 2 -8.02 3.08 -19.25
CA LYS A 2 -9.49 3.01 -19.17
C LYS A 2 -10.02 4.34 -18.64
N ASN A 3 -11.11 4.84 -19.20
CA ASN A 3 -11.77 6.07 -18.75
C ASN A 3 -12.84 5.74 -17.73
N ILE A 4 -13.00 6.62 -16.75
CA ILE A 4 -14.08 6.56 -15.76
C ILE A 4 -14.90 7.85 -15.86
N THR A 5 -16.22 7.74 -15.75
CA THR A 5 -17.13 8.88 -15.61
C THR A 5 -17.58 8.93 -14.16
N LEU A 6 -17.45 10.08 -13.52
CA LEU A 6 -17.80 10.29 -12.12
C LEU A 6 -18.71 11.51 -12.01
N SER A 7 -19.88 11.33 -11.42
CA SER A 7 -20.75 12.45 -11.03
C SER A 7 -20.33 12.93 -9.65
N ILE A 8 -20.06 14.23 -9.52
CA ILE A 8 -19.76 14.89 -8.24
C ILE A 8 -20.56 16.19 -8.14
N ASP A 9 -20.73 16.68 -6.92
CA ASP A 9 -21.34 17.98 -6.67
C ASP A 9 -20.51 19.12 -7.29
N ASP A 10 -21.18 20.09 -7.92
CA ASP A 10 -20.54 21.19 -8.64
C ASP A 10 -19.69 22.10 -7.73
N ARG A 11 -20.10 22.26 -6.45
CA ARG A 11 -19.32 23.03 -5.47
C ARG A 11 -18.01 22.32 -5.17
N VAL A 12 -18.06 21.00 -5.01
CA VAL A 12 -16.86 20.17 -4.81
C VAL A 12 -15.96 20.22 -6.04
N LEU A 13 -16.51 20.10 -7.25
CA LEU A 13 -15.75 20.21 -8.49
C LEU A 13 -14.97 21.53 -8.58
N THR A 14 -15.63 22.63 -8.21
CA THR A 14 -15.06 23.97 -8.24
C THR A 14 -13.90 24.12 -7.25
N GLU A 15 -14.10 23.70 -6.01
CA GLU A 15 -13.07 23.80 -4.97
C GLU A 15 -11.86 22.91 -5.27
N VAL A 16 -12.09 21.67 -5.74
CA VAL A 16 -10.98 20.78 -6.10
C VAL A 16 -10.20 21.29 -7.31
N ARG A 17 -10.85 21.92 -8.29
CA ARG A 17 -10.15 22.56 -9.41
C ARG A 17 -9.28 23.72 -8.96
N ARG A 18 -9.79 24.58 -8.06
CA ARG A 18 -9.00 25.67 -7.47
C ARG A 18 -7.79 25.11 -6.71
N TYR A 19 -8.00 24.08 -5.90
CA TYR A 19 -6.92 23.40 -5.18
C TYR A 19 -5.88 22.82 -6.15
N ALA A 20 -6.32 22.11 -7.19
CA ALA A 20 -5.43 21.47 -8.16
C ALA A 20 -4.57 22.51 -8.87
N ALA A 21 -5.16 23.62 -9.31
CA ALA A 21 -4.45 24.72 -9.96
C ALA A 21 -3.40 25.37 -9.02
N ALA A 22 -3.73 25.52 -7.73
CA ALA A 22 -2.79 26.06 -6.74
C ALA A 22 -1.61 25.12 -6.42
N HIS A 23 -1.70 23.84 -6.79
CA HIS A 23 -0.68 22.82 -6.53
C HIS A 23 -0.08 22.25 -7.83
N ASP A 24 -0.11 23.02 -8.93
CA ASP A 24 0.41 22.63 -10.24
C ASP A 24 -0.07 21.24 -10.71
N SER A 25 -1.34 20.94 -10.43
CA SER A 25 -1.96 19.64 -10.69
C SER A 25 -3.29 19.80 -11.42
N THR A 26 -3.92 18.67 -11.72
CA THR A 26 -5.25 18.61 -12.34
C THR A 26 -6.16 17.70 -11.54
N LEU A 27 -7.47 17.89 -11.63
CA LEU A 27 -8.45 16.99 -11.00
C LEU A 27 -8.18 15.52 -11.37
N ASN A 28 -7.94 15.26 -12.66
CA ASN A 28 -7.66 13.91 -13.15
C ASN A 28 -6.33 13.36 -12.60
N GLY A 29 -5.33 14.22 -12.44
CA GLY A 29 -4.07 13.86 -11.76
C GLY A 29 -4.32 13.47 -10.31
N LEU A 30 -5.02 14.31 -9.54
CA LEU A 30 -5.36 14.05 -8.15
C LEU A 30 -6.15 12.74 -7.97
N VAL A 31 -7.16 12.51 -8.82
CA VAL A 31 -7.96 11.27 -8.80
C VAL A 31 -7.08 10.06 -9.12
N ARG A 32 -6.22 10.16 -10.13
CA ARG A 32 -5.30 9.07 -10.51
C ARG A 32 -4.33 8.75 -9.37
N ASP A 33 -3.74 9.76 -8.75
CA ASP A 33 -2.77 9.59 -7.67
C ASP A 33 -3.43 9.02 -6.41
N PHE A 34 -4.65 9.45 -6.11
CA PHE A 34 -5.43 8.88 -5.02
C PHE A 34 -5.75 7.41 -5.25
N LEU A 35 -6.29 7.06 -6.43
CA LEU A 35 -6.63 5.68 -6.77
C LEU A 35 -5.39 4.77 -6.82
N THR A 36 -4.26 5.28 -7.32
CA THR A 36 -2.98 4.56 -7.33
C THR A 36 -2.52 4.26 -5.91
N ARG A 37 -2.45 5.28 -5.05
CA ARG A 37 -2.06 5.11 -3.63
C ARG A 37 -3.01 4.17 -2.90
N LEU A 38 -4.31 4.24 -3.18
CA LEU A 38 -5.30 3.34 -2.61
C LEU A 38 -5.04 1.88 -3.03
N ALA A 39 -4.80 1.63 -4.32
CA ALA A 39 -4.48 0.30 -4.82
C ALA A 39 -3.16 -0.24 -4.24
N GLU A 40 -2.13 0.59 -4.18
CA GLU A 40 -0.84 0.24 -3.57
C GLU A 40 -0.96 -0.06 -2.08
N SER A 41 -1.73 0.73 -1.34
CA SER A 41 -1.94 0.52 0.11
C SER A 41 -2.54 -0.85 0.39
N GLN A 42 -3.56 -1.25 -0.37
CA GLN A 42 -4.16 -2.58 -0.28
C GLN A 42 -3.18 -3.68 -0.75
N ASN A 43 -2.33 -3.36 -1.71
CA ASN A 43 -1.36 -4.29 -2.24
C ASN A 43 -0.16 -4.51 -1.31
N ARG A 44 0.30 -3.52 -0.53
CA ARG A 44 1.49 -3.67 0.33
C ARG A 44 1.30 -4.75 1.39
N ALA A 45 0.22 -4.69 2.16
CA ALA A 45 -0.05 -5.70 3.18
C ALA A 45 -0.31 -7.09 2.57
N ARG A 46 -1.01 -7.14 1.43
CA ARG A 46 -1.26 -8.39 0.69
C ARG A 46 0.04 -8.99 0.12
N THR A 47 0.92 -8.15 -0.42
CA THR A 47 2.21 -8.53 -1.00
C THR A 47 3.17 -9.00 0.10
N ALA A 48 3.24 -8.29 1.23
CA ALA A 48 4.03 -8.71 2.38
C ALA A 48 3.59 -10.09 2.89
N ARG A 49 2.28 -10.31 3.07
CA ARG A 49 1.73 -11.63 3.46
C ARG A 49 2.07 -12.72 2.45
N ARG A 50 1.92 -12.44 1.15
CA ARG A 50 2.31 -13.40 0.08
C ARG A 50 3.79 -13.74 0.14
N ARG A 51 4.67 -12.75 0.35
CA ARG A 51 6.12 -12.95 0.46
C ARG A 51 6.49 -13.79 1.69
N ILE A 52 5.92 -13.49 2.86
CA ILE A 52 6.14 -14.26 4.09
C ILE A 52 5.71 -15.72 3.89
N ARG A 53 4.52 -15.94 3.32
CA ARG A 53 4.01 -17.29 3.07
C ARG A 53 4.88 -18.06 2.06
N ALA A 54 5.32 -17.39 0.99
CA ALA A 54 6.24 -18.00 0.02
C ALA A 54 7.60 -18.35 0.64
N LEU A 55 8.12 -17.50 1.54
CA LEU A 55 9.36 -17.76 2.26
C LEU A 55 9.20 -18.95 3.22
N SER A 56 8.10 -18.99 3.98
CA SER A 56 7.77 -20.11 4.88
C SER A 56 7.64 -21.43 4.13
N ASN A 57 6.98 -21.43 2.96
CA ASN A 57 6.81 -22.64 2.16
C ASN A 57 8.12 -23.17 1.56
N ARG A 58 9.09 -22.28 1.29
CA ARG A 58 10.41 -22.67 0.78
C ARG A 58 11.42 -22.97 1.88
N SER A 59 11.08 -22.69 3.14
CA SER A 59 11.99 -22.87 4.25
C SER A 59 12.10 -24.35 4.60
N GLU A 60 13.32 -24.89 4.58
CA GLU A 60 13.63 -26.23 5.10
C GLU A 60 13.81 -26.23 6.64
N ALA A 61 13.78 -25.05 7.26
CA ALA A 61 13.93 -24.91 8.70
C ALA A 61 12.82 -25.66 9.44
N ARG A 62 13.22 -26.53 10.38
CA ARG A 62 12.29 -27.22 11.28
C ARG A 62 12.26 -26.50 12.63
N CYS A 63 11.06 -26.07 13.05
CA CYS A 63 10.87 -25.53 14.39
C CYS A 63 10.75 -26.70 15.39
N GLY A 64 11.80 -26.89 16.19
CA GLY A 64 11.79 -27.80 17.34
C GLY A 64 11.26 -27.11 18.62
N ARG A 65 11.35 -27.80 19.76
CA ARG A 65 11.05 -27.20 21.07
C ARG A 65 11.96 -25.99 21.28
N ILE A 66 11.39 -24.86 21.71
CA ILE A 66 12.18 -23.66 22.04
C ILE A 66 13.05 -23.98 23.26
N THR A 67 14.37 -23.99 23.06
CA THR A 67 15.36 -24.32 24.10
C THR A 67 16.29 -23.14 24.42
N TRP A 68 16.17 -22.04 23.67
CA TRP A 68 17.00 -20.85 23.82
C TRP A 68 16.32 -19.81 24.70
N ASN A 69 17.12 -19.04 25.44
CA ASN A 69 16.70 -17.81 26.11
C ASN A 69 17.36 -16.60 25.42
N ARG A 70 16.88 -15.39 25.72
CA ARG A 70 17.33 -14.14 25.06
C ARG A 70 18.84 -13.95 25.23
N ASP A 71 19.35 -14.15 26.44
CA ASP A 71 20.76 -13.88 26.77
C ASP A 71 21.69 -14.84 25.99
N ALA A 72 21.32 -16.12 25.88
CA ALA A 72 22.04 -17.12 25.09
C ALA A 72 22.05 -16.86 23.56
N LEU A 73 21.15 -16.02 23.05
CA LEU A 73 21.13 -15.62 21.63
C LEU A 73 22.01 -14.40 21.34
N HIS A 74 22.33 -13.58 22.36
CA HIS A 74 23.06 -12.33 22.21
C HIS A 74 24.57 -12.46 22.43
N GLU A 75 25.07 -13.59 22.94
CA GLU A 75 26.51 -13.88 23.13
C GLU A 75 27.29 -14.18 21.83
N ARG A 76 26.84 -13.69 20.67
CA ARG A 76 27.56 -13.87 19.39
C ARG A 76 28.62 -12.81 19.14
#